data_AF-A0AAD0T9R5-F1
#
_entry.id   AF-A0AAD0T9R5-F1
#
_cell.length_a   1.000
_cell.length_b   1.000
_cell.length_c   1.000
_cell.angle_alpha   90.00
_cell.angle_beta   90.00
_cell.angle_gamma   90.00
#
_symmetry.space_group_name_H-M   'P 1'
#
loop_
_entity.id
_entity.type
_entity.pdbx_description
1 polymer ?
#
loop_
_entity_poly.entity_id
_entity_poly.type
_entity_poly.pdbx_seq_one_letter_code
_entity_poly.pdbx_strand_id
1 'polypeptide(L)'
;MKLNLKTSSILIIIGFCINIVNVSARRLTHKEQEIASSLNELTRLNSEYLSKINASVKIEELPLSKYLSLLVLKNGCAPFKQTLEKIEMADESFPDQSHGLVEKLSICKRSTNGLKEFDVFAKVEEDMDLLSDE
;
A
#
# COMPACT_ATOMS: atom_id res chain seq x y z
N MET A 1 21.88 -47.31 -30.56
CA MET A 1 22.14 -45.96 -30.03
C MET A 1 21.21 -45.74 -28.84
N LYS A 2 21.70 -45.96 -27.61
CA LYS A 2 20.88 -45.84 -26.38
C LYS A 2 20.77 -44.36 -26.01
N LEU A 3 19.64 -43.72 -26.32
CA LEU A 3 19.33 -42.42 -25.71
C LEU A 3 19.06 -42.65 -24.22
N ASN A 4 19.91 -42.07 -23.39
CA ASN A 4 19.80 -42.13 -21.93
C ASN A 4 18.52 -41.40 -21.50
N LEU A 5 17.58 -42.11 -20.90
CA LEU A 5 16.30 -41.55 -20.40
C LEU A 5 16.50 -40.35 -19.46
N LYS A 6 17.65 -40.28 -18.76
CA LYS A 6 18.03 -39.15 -17.88
C LYS A 6 18.31 -37.84 -18.62
N THR A 7 18.83 -37.86 -19.85
CA THR A 7 19.12 -36.61 -20.58
C THR A 7 17.83 -35.97 -21.14
N SER A 8 16.79 -36.78 -21.38
CA SER A 8 15.50 -36.31 -21.87
C SER A 8 14.72 -35.54 -20.80
N SER A 9 14.77 -35.97 -19.54
CA SER A 9 14.11 -35.28 -18.42
C SER A 9 14.71 -33.89 -18.12
N ILE A 10 16.03 -33.72 -18.28
CA ILE A 10 16.70 -32.43 -18.06
C ILE A 10 16.32 -31.42 -19.16
N LEU A 11 16.21 -31.87 -20.42
CA LEU A 11 15.79 -31.02 -21.54
C LEU A 11 14.35 -30.51 -21.39
N ILE A 12 13.45 -31.31 -20.81
CA ILE A 12 12.06 -30.91 -20.55
C ILE A 12 11.99 -29.84 -19.45
N ILE A 13 12.78 -29.97 -18.38
CA ILE A 13 12.82 -28.99 -17.29
C ILE A 13 13.39 -27.65 -17.78
N ILE A 14 14.46 -27.67 -18.59
CA ILE A 14 15.05 -26.46 -19.16
C ILE A 14 14.09 -25.80 -20.16
N GLY A 15 13.39 -26.58 -21.00
CA GLY A 15 12.38 -26.07 -21.95
C GLY A 15 11.17 -25.41 -21.27
N PHE A 16 10.78 -25.88 -20.08
CA PHE A 16 9.73 -25.26 -19.29
C PHE A 16 10.19 -23.92 -18.67
N CYS A 17 11.44 -23.84 -18.20
CA CYS A 17 11.99 -22.60 -17.65
C CYS A 17 12.07 -21.48 -18.70
N ILE A 18 12.42 -21.76 -19.96
CA ILE A 18 12.60 -20.74 -21.00
C ILE A 18 11.28 -20.01 -21.35
N ASN A 19 10.12 -20.69 -21.25
CA ASN A 19 8.82 -20.06 -21.49
C ASN A 19 8.35 -19.15 -20.34
N ILE A 20 8.96 -19.23 -19.16
CA ILE A 20 8.60 -18.40 -18.00
C ILE A 20 9.37 -17.06 -17.99
N VAL A 21 10.44 -16.91 -18.79
CA VAL A 21 11.38 -15.77 -18.67
C VAL A 21 10.99 -14.51 -19.46
N ASN A 22 9.92 -14.53 -20.27
CA ASN A 22 9.51 -13.35 -21.03
C ASN A 22 8.43 -12.50 -20.32
N VAL A 23 8.32 -12.57 -19.00
CA VAL A 23 7.62 -11.53 -18.23
C VAL A 23 8.56 -10.34 -18.12
N SER A 24 8.67 -9.56 -19.19
CA SER A 24 9.23 -8.20 -19.09
C SER A 24 8.25 -7.38 -18.26
N ALA A 25 8.61 -7.16 -16.99
CA ALA A 25 7.97 -6.19 -16.13
C ALA A 25 7.96 -4.82 -16.83
N ARG A 26 6.77 -4.27 -17.03
CA ARG A 26 6.59 -2.97 -17.65
C ARG A 26 7.21 -1.89 -16.76
N ARG A 27 7.98 -1.01 -17.38
CA ARG A 27 8.49 0.17 -16.68
C ARG A 27 7.38 1.21 -16.50
N LEU A 28 7.39 1.89 -15.35
CA LEU A 28 6.56 3.07 -15.14
C LEU A 28 6.82 4.10 -16.25
N THR A 29 5.76 4.72 -16.75
CA THR A 29 5.89 5.89 -17.61
C THR A 29 6.45 7.07 -16.82
N HIS A 30 6.94 8.10 -17.52
CA HIS A 30 7.44 9.31 -16.87
C HIS A 30 6.41 9.93 -15.90
N LYS A 31 5.12 9.94 -16.30
CA LYS A 31 4.03 10.47 -15.46
C LYS A 31 3.79 9.59 -14.24
N GLU A 32 3.74 8.27 -14.42
CA GLU A 32 3.56 7.33 -13.32
C GLU A 32 4.73 7.42 -12.32
N GLN A 33 5.96 7.59 -12.82
CA GLN A 33 7.16 7.75 -12.00
C GLN A 33 7.15 9.06 -11.19
N GLU A 34 6.76 10.18 -11.80
CA GLU A 34 6.56 11.45 -11.10
C GLU A 34 5.54 11.30 -9.96
N ILE A 35 4.42 10.64 -10.22
CA ILE A 35 3.38 10.40 -9.21
C ILE A 35 3.90 9.46 -8.10
N ALA A 36 4.60 8.40 -8.46
CA ALA A 36 5.17 7.40 -7.54
C ALA A 36 6.21 8.00 -6.58
N SER A 37 6.94 9.04 -7.01
CA SER A 37 7.97 9.70 -6.19
C SER A 37 7.43 10.23 -4.84
N SER A 38 6.14 10.54 -4.76
CA SER A 38 5.49 11.03 -3.53
C SER A 38 5.34 9.94 -2.45
N LEU A 39 5.48 8.66 -2.78
CA LEU A 39 5.16 7.56 -1.88
C LEU A 39 6.12 7.43 -0.69
N ASN A 40 7.41 7.69 -0.91
CA ASN A 40 8.42 7.57 0.13
C ASN A 40 8.16 8.56 1.27
N GLU A 41 7.86 9.81 0.91
CA GLU A 41 7.55 10.85 1.88
C GLU A 41 6.26 10.55 2.64
N LEU A 42 5.19 10.14 1.94
CA LEU A 42 3.93 9.78 2.59
C LEU A 42 4.06 8.56 3.50
N THR A 43 4.88 7.58 3.13
CA THR A 43 5.17 6.41 3.98
C THR A 43 5.95 6.81 5.23
N ARG A 44 6.92 7.73 5.10
CA ARG A 44 7.67 8.30 6.22
C ARG A 44 6.73 9.05 7.17
N LEU A 45 5.90 9.95 6.66
CA LEU A 45 4.92 10.71 7.46
C LEU A 45 3.90 9.80 8.16
N ASN A 46 3.34 8.80 7.46
CA ASN A 46 2.42 7.84 8.09
C ASN A 46 3.07 7.12 9.27
N SER A 47 4.33 6.67 9.11
CA SER A 47 5.07 6.00 10.18
C SER A 47 5.30 6.94 11.37
N GLU A 48 5.62 8.20 11.10
CA GLU A 48 5.81 9.22 12.14
C GLU A 48 4.51 9.48 12.92
N TYR A 49 3.39 9.67 12.22
CA TYR A 49 2.10 9.93 12.87
C TYR A 49 1.58 8.72 13.65
N LEU A 50 1.70 7.51 13.11
CA LEU A 50 1.33 6.29 13.83
C LEU A 50 2.18 6.09 15.10
N SER A 51 3.47 6.41 15.05
CA SER A 51 4.33 6.38 16.23
C SER A 51 3.86 7.36 17.32
N LYS A 52 3.49 8.59 16.92
CA LYS A 52 2.93 9.59 17.84
C LYS A 52 1.60 9.14 18.45
N ILE A 53 0.69 8.59 17.64
CA ILE A 53 -0.60 8.06 18.10
C ILE A 53 -0.38 6.93 19.11
N ASN A 54 0.49 5.97 18.81
CA ASN A 54 0.79 4.86 19.73
C ASN A 54 1.38 5.34 21.06
N ALA A 55 2.08 6.48 21.06
CA ALA A 55 2.66 7.05 22.27
C ALA A 55 1.67 7.90 23.08
N SER A 56 0.59 8.40 22.46
CA SER A 56 -0.33 9.36 23.08
C SER A 56 -1.76 8.84 23.28
N VAL A 57 -2.12 7.74 22.63
CA VAL A 57 -3.45 7.13 22.65
C VAL A 57 -3.30 5.64 22.92
N LYS A 58 -4.08 5.11 23.88
CA LYS A 58 -4.18 3.68 24.12
C LYS A 58 -5.16 3.06 23.13
N ILE A 59 -4.63 2.45 22.08
CA ILE A 59 -5.45 1.94 20.96
C ILE A 59 -6.44 0.86 21.41
N GLU A 60 -6.08 0.09 22.44
CA GLU A 60 -6.91 -1.00 22.98
C GLU A 60 -8.14 -0.49 23.72
N GLU A 61 -8.09 0.76 24.21
CA GLU A 61 -9.17 1.42 24.96
C GLU A 61 -10.03 2.32 24.04
N LEU A 62 -9.69 2.43 22.75
CA LEU A 62 -10.46 3.25 21.81
C LEU A 62 -11.87 2.70 21.59
N PRO A 63 -12.89 3.57 21.50
CA PRO A 63 -14.19 3.20 20.98
C PRO A 63 -14.07 2.55 19.60
N LEU A 64 -14.93 1.57 19.31
CA LEU A 64 -14.88 0.81 18.04
C LEU A 64 -14.90 1.73 16.81
N SER A 65 -15.67 2.81 16.86
CA SER A 65 -15.75 3.83 15.79
C SER A 65 -14.39 4.49 15.51
N LYS A 66 -13.64 4.84 16.55
CA LYS A 66 -12.30 5.45 16.45
C LYS A 66 -11.27 4.44 16.00
N TYR A 67 -11.33 3.22 16.53
CA TYR A 67 -10.46 2.14 16.10
C TYR A 67 -10.62 1.83 14.60
N LEU A 68 -11.86 1.74 14.11
CA LEU A 68 -12.14 1.55 12.69
C LEU A 68 -11.65 2.73 11.85
N SER A 69 -11.85 3.97 12.35
CA SER A 69 -11.33 5.17 11.68
C SER A 69 -9.80 5.13 11.57
N LEU A 70 -9.10 4.75 12.64
CA LEU A 70 -7.65 4.59 12.65
C LEU A 70 -7.19 3.52 11.64
N LEU A 71 -7.89 2.38 11.57
CA LEU A 71 -7.59 1.34 10.60
C LEU A 71 -7.74 1.81 9.15
N VAL A 72 -8.82 2.55 8.85
CA VAL A 72 -9.03 3.13 7.52
C VAL A 72 -7.88 4.08 7.16
N LEU A 73 -7.54 5.00 8.07
CA LEU A 73 -6.47 5.98 7.86
C LEU A 73 -5.10 5.30 7.67
N LYS A 74 -4.77 4.31 8.51
CA LYS A 74 -3.53 3.52 8.44
C LYS A 74 -3.36 2.84 7.07
N ASN A 75 -4.46 2.36 6.48
CA ASN A 75 -4.44 1.63 5.22
C ASN A 75 -4.70 2.51 3.99
N GLY A 76 -4.87 3.82 4.14
CA GLY A 76 -5.27 4.71 3.04
C GLY A 76 -4.31 4.76 1.85
N CYS A 77 -3.03 4.43 2.05
CA CYS A 77 -2.04 4.35 0.96
C CYS A 77 -1.97 2.97 0.28
N ALA A 78 -2.65 1.94 0.80
CA ALA A 78 -2.61 0.59 0.25
C ALA A 78 -3.09 0.52 -1.21
N PRO A 79 -4.19 1.18 -1.63
CA PRO A 79 -4.63 1.13 -3.03
C PRO A 79 -3.57 1.68 -4.00
N PHE A 80 -2.87 2.75 -3.59
CA PHE A 80 -1.80 3.35 -4.39
C PHE A 80 -0.63 2.38 -4.56
N LYS A 81 -0.14 1.80 -3.45
CA LYS A 81 0.95 0.80 -3.45
C LYS A 81 0.60 -0.42 -4.31
N GLN A 82 -0.58 -0.99 -4.12
CA GLN A 82 -1.06 -2.12 -4.91
C GLN A 82 -1.16 -1.82 -6.41
N THR A 83 -1.45 -0.57 -6.79
CA THR A 83 -1.50 -0.18 -8.20
C THR A 83 -0.09 -0.11 -8.80
N LEU A 84 0.89 0.42 -8.07
CA LEU A 84 2.29 0.41 -8.51
C LEU A 84 2.82 -1.03 -8.65
N GLU A 85 2.59 -1.87 -7.64
CA GLU A 85 2.97 -3.30 -7.69
C GLU A 85 2.34 -4.02 -8.89
N LYS A 86 1.07 -3.71 -9.21
CA LYS A 86 0.40 -4.26 -10.40
C LYS A 86 1.05 -3.82 -11.71
N ILE A 87 1.47 -2.55 -11.82
CA ILE A 87 2.16 -2.07 -13.02
C ILE A 87 3.51 -2.78 -13.17
N GLU A 88 4.26 -2.90 -12.08
CA GLU A 88 5.57 -3.58 -12.05
C GLU A 88 5.48 -5.08 -12.39
N MET A 89 4.37 -5.74 -12.07
CA MET A 89 4.13 -7.15 -12.40
C MET A 89 3.51 -7.36 -13.79
N ALA A 90 3.06 -6.29 -14.46
CA ALA A 90 2.38 -6.40 -15.74
C ALA A 90 3.36 -6.34 -16.92
N ASP A 91 2.93 -6.82 -18.08
CA ASP A 91 3.70 -6.71 -19.32
C ASP A 91 3.52 -5.34 -19.99
N GLU A 92 4.30 -5.08 -21.04
CA GLU A 92 4.31 -3.82 -21.80
C GLU A 92 2.96 -3.48 -22.47
N SER A 93 2.02 -4.43 -22.59
CA SER A 93 0.68 -4.16 -23.12
C SER A 93 -0.27 -3.56 -22.08
N PHE A 94 0.11 -3.57 -20.79
CA PHE A 94 -0.67 -2.98 -19.73
C PHE A 94 -0.81 -1.46 -19.96
N PRO A 95 -2.02 -0.88 -19.84
CA PRO A 95 -2.24 0.53 -20.14
C PRO A 95 -1.69 1.47 -19.06
N ASP A 96 -1.37 2.71 -19.44
CA ASP A 96 -0.97 3.77 -18.50
C ASP A 96 -2.05 3.98 -17.42
N GLN A 97 -1.61 4.03 -16.16
CA GLN A 97 -2.44 4.16 -14.97
C GLN A 97 -2.35 5.54 -14.31
N SER A 98 -1.76 6.55 -14.97
CA SER A 98 -1.49 7.85 -14.36
C SER A 98 -2.73 8.46 -13.70
N HIS A 99 -3.89 8.42 -14.38
CA HIS A 99 -5.15 8.93 -13.84
C HIS A 99 -5.56 8.21 -12.54
N GLY A 100 -5.56 6.87 -12.56
CA GLY A 100 -5.92 6.06 -11.40
C GLY A 100 -4.93 6.19 -10.24
N LEU A 101 -3.65 6.45 -10.53
CA LEU A 101 -2.63 6.74 -9.53
C LEU A 101 -2.84 8.10 -8.88
N VAL A 102 -3.22 9.14 -9.64
CA VAL A 102 -3.52 10.47 -9.07
C VAL A 102 -4.66 10.40 -8.05
N GLU A 103 -5.75 9.70 -8.37
CA GLU A 103 -6.88 9.52 -7.45
C GLU A 103 -6.45 8.80 -6.16
N LYS A 104 -5.70 7.70 -6.30
CA LYS A 104 -5.22 6.92 -5.15
C LYS A 104 -4.19 7.65 -4.33
N LEU A 105 -3.34 8.48 -4.96
CA LEU A 105 -2.42 9.36 -4.28
C LEU A 105 -3.18 10.40 -3.44
N SER A 106 -4.29 10.94 -3.95
CA SER A 106 -5.15 11.86 -3.21
C SER A 106 -5.74 11.20 -1.96
N ILE A 107 -6.22 9.95 -2.07
CA ILE A 107 -6.70 9.16 -0.93
C ILE A 107 -5.59 8.92 0.10
N CYS A 108 -4.40 8.54 -0.36
CA CYS A 108 -3.23 8.35 0.49
C CYS A 108 -2.89 9.64 1.25
N LYS A 109 -2.79 10.79 0.56
CA LYS A 109 -2.56 12.11 1.16
C LYS A 109 -3.63 12.49 2.19
N ARG A 110 -4.91 12.29 1.86
CA ARG A 110 -6.02 12.58 2.77
C ARG A 110 -5.96 11.72 4.03
N SER A 111 -5.58 10.45 3.88
CA SER A 111 -5.45 9.51 4.99
C SER A 111 -4.25 9.86 5.87
N THR A 112 -3.12 10.22 5.27
CA THR A 112 -1.94 10.76 5.98
C THR A 112 -2.28 12.01 6.79
N ASN A 113 -3.03 12.94 6.20
CA ASN A 113 -3.50 14.13 6.92
C ASN A 113 -4.48 13.77 8.04
N GLY A 114 -5.36 12.79 7.83
CA GLY A 114 -6.24 12.31 8.90
C GLY A 114 -5.47 11.67 10.07
N LEU A 115 -4.38 10.94 9.80
CA LEU A 115 -3.49 10.42 10.86
C LEU A 115 -2.84 11.56 11.66
N LYS A 116 -2.45 12.65 10.99
CA LYS A 116 -1.86 13.82 11.65
C LYS A 116 -2.77 14.42 12.72
N GLU A 117 -4.08 14.37 12.51
CA GLU A 117 -5.09 15.01 13.36
C GLU A 117 -5.80 14.01 14.30
N PHE A 118 -5.47 12.71 14.19
CA PHE A 118 -6.20 11.65 14.88
C PHE A 118 -6.12 11.76 16.41
N ASP A 119 -4.98 12.15 16.96
CA ASP A 119 -4.79 12.29 18.41
C ASP A 119 -5.65 13.40 19.02
N VAL A 120 -5.89 14.49 18.28
CA VAL A 120 -6.84 15.55 18.66
C VAL A 120 -8.26 14.99 18.68
N PHE A 121 -8.66 14.26 17.64
CA PHE A 121 -10.01 13.68 17.55
C PHE A 121 -10.25 12.53 18.54
N ALA A 122 -9.20 11.83 18.97
CA ALA A 122 -9.31 10.74 19.93
C ALA A 122 -9.60 11.26 21.34
N LYS A 123 -9.03 12.41 21.71
CA LYS A 123 -9.15 13.00 23.06
C LYS A 123 -10.45 13.79 23.28
N VAL A 124 -10.98 14.43 22.24
CA VAL A 124 -12.18 15.30 22.34
C VAL A 124 -13.45 14.54 22.76
N GLU A 125 -13.52 13.22 22.54
CA GLU A 125 -14.70 12.41 22.90
C GLU A 125 -14.64 11.88 24.34
N GLU A 126 -13.43 11.62 24.89
CA GLU A 126 -13.27 11.30 26.33
C GLU A 126 -13.80 12.43 27.22
N ASP A 127 -13.57 13.69 26.84
CA ASP A 127 -14.02 14.85 27.60
C ASP A 127 -15.54 15.08 27.50
N MET A 128 -16.20 14.56 26.46
CA MET A 128 -17.64 14.74 26.24
C MET A 128 -18.47 13.65 26.94
N ASP A 129 -17.96 12.42 27.02
CA ASP A 129 -18.62 11.34 27.76
C ASP A 129 -18.64 11.62 29.27
N LEU A 130 -17.60 12.27 29.82
CA LEU A 130 -17.52 12.68 31.23
C LEU A 130 -18.54 13.77 31.64
N LEU A 131 -19.16 14.46 30.69
CA LEU A 131 -20.14 15.53 30.94
C LEU A 131 -21.59 15.05 30.78
N SER A 132 -21.81 13.77 30.47
CA SER A 132 -23.15 13.21 30.25
C SER A 132 -23.75 12.47 31.45
N ASP A 133 -23.00 12.39 32.56
CA ASP A 133 -23.38 11.67 33.80
C ASP A 133 -23.78 12.59 34.99
N GLU A 134 -24.00 13.89 34.77
CA GLU A 134 -24.64 14.82 35.75
C GLU A 134 -26.09 15.16 35.39
#